data_AF-A0A066W9F4-F1
#
_entry.id   AF-A0A066W9F4-F1
#
_cell.length_a   1.000
_cell.length_b   1.000
_cell.length_c   1.000
_cell.angle_alpha   90.00
_cell.angle_beta   90.00
_cell.angle_gamma   90.00
#
_symmetry.space_group_name_H-M   'P 1'
#
loop_
_entity.id
_entity.type
_entity.pdbx_description
1 polymer ?
#
loop_
_entity_poly.entity_id
_entity_poly.type
_entity_poly.pdbx_seq_one_letter_code
_entity_poly.pdbx_strand_id
1 'polypeptide(L)'
;MSGGGVNPVLSLVSRTDTLAEGFRQVHQASLPLIPNLQQTYHQVQGSWTPEIENYAEDIFSKIRDILQHMEKTVEEMMNLLYQVDIYLSDSTTQLAAGFNPKEALDHVSASVHSYQSELLSKRELLADLTCEEITIEEFSSQWRTLNEVEAGKKQDLDSLADMFAGFG
;
A
#
# COMPACT_ATOMS: atom_id res chain seq x y z
N MET A 1 30.21 -4.11 -29.63
CA MET A 1 28.75 -4.26 -29.44
C MET A 1 28.53 -4.33 -27.94
N SER A 2 28.39 -3.19 -27.30
CA SER A 2 28.29 -3.06 -25.84
C SER A 2 26.82 -3.21 -25.48
N GLY A 3 26.44 -4.36 -24.92
CA GLY A 3 25.06 -4.62 -24.50
C GLY A 3 24.63 -3.57 -23.47
N GLY A 4 23.60 -2.79 -23.81
CA GLY A 4 22.90 -1.91 -22.87
C GLY A 4 22.16 -2.75 -21.85
N GLY A 5 22.88 -3.24 -20.84
CA GLY A 5 22.29 -3.94 -19.71
C GLY A 5 21.53 -2.94 -18.85
N VAL A 6 20.22 -3.14 -18.73
CA VAL A 6 19.38 -2.39 -17.78
C VAL A 6 19.96 -2.58 -16.39
N ASN A 7 20.20 -1.49 -15.65
CA ASN A 7 20.69 -1.57 -14.28
C ASN A 7 19.62 -2.32 -13.44
N PRO A 8 19.97 -3.48 -12.84
CA PRO A 8 18.99 -4.34 -12.17
C PRO A 8 18.32 -3.66 -10.98
N VAL A 9 19.04 -2.78 -10.26
CA VAL A 9 18.49 -2.04 -9.13
C VAL A 9 17.50 -0.98 -9.60
N LEU A 10 17.80 -0.26 -10.69
CA LEU A 10 16.83 0.66 -11.30
C LEU A 10 15.58 -0.07 -11.79
N SER A 11 15.74 -1.30 -12.30
CA SER A 11 14.59 -2.13 -12.67
C SER A 11 13.75 -2.55 -11.47
N LEU A 12 14.36 -2.80 -10.31
CA LEU A 12 13.63 -3.11 -9.07
C LEU A 12 12.84 -1.90 -8.58
N VAL A 13 13.50 -0.74 -8.47
CA VAL A 13 12.84 0.52 -8.09
C VAL A 13 11.64 0.80 -8.98
N SER A 14 11.83 0.73 -10.31
CA SER A 14 10.74 0.97 -11.27
C SER A 14 9.58 -0.02 -11.14
N ARG A 15 9.85 -1.30 -10.86
CA ARG A 15 8.79 -2.29 -10.59
C ARG A 15 8.06 -1.99 -9.29
N THR A 16 8.79 -1.64 -8.22
CA THR A 16 8.18 -1.25 -6.94
C THR A 16 7.26 -0.04 -7.12
N ASP A 17 7.69 0.99 -7.85
CA ASP A 17 6.88 2.17 -8.13
C ASP A 17 5.60 1.83 -8.94
N THR A 18 5.74 0.94 -9.92
CA THR A 18 4.62 0.48 -10.74
C THR A 18 3.58 -0.27 -9.89
N LEU A 19 4.04 -1.16 -9.01
CA LEU A 19 3.17 -1.89 -8.09
C LEU A 19 2.53 -0.94 -7.07
N ALA A 20 3.30 0.02 -6.55
CA ALA A 20 2.80 1.02 -5.61
C ALA A 20 1.70 1.87 -6.22
N GLU A 21 1.83 2.22 -7.50
CA GLU A 21 0.78 2.89 -8.25
C GLU A 21 -0.43 1.98 -8.47
N GLY A 22 -0.23 0.70 -8.81
CA GLY A 22 -1.30 -0.29 -8.91
C GLY A 22 -2.12 -0.42 -7.63
N PHE A 23 -1.46 -0.48 -6.47
CA PHE A 23 -2.12 -0.51 -5.16
C PHE A 23 -2.99 0.73 -4.94
N ARG A 24 -2.44 1.92 -5.22
CA ARG A 24 -3.17 3.19 -5.09
C ARG A 24 -4.37 3.27 -6.02
N GLN A 25 -4.25 2.78 -7.25
CA GLN A 25 -5.36 2.76 -8.21
C GLN A 25 -6.50 1.83 -7.75
N VAL A 26 -6.16 0.65 -7.24
CA VAL A 26 -7.13 -0.29 -6.66
C VAL A 26 -7.82 0.35 -5.44
N HIS A 27 -7.06 1.00 -4.56
CA HIS A 27 -7.63 1.76 -3.44
C HIS A 27 -8.59 2.86 -3.91
N GLN A 28 -8.16 3.66 -4.88
CA GLN A 28 -8.95 4.76 -5.41
C GLN A 28 -10.27 4.26 -6.04
N ALA A 29 -10.24 3.11 -6.71
CA ALA A 29 -11.43 2.46 -7.27
C ALA A 29 -12.44 2.02 -6.20
N SER A 30 -12.01 1.83 -4.95
CA SER A 30 -12.89 1.47 -3.83
C SER A 30 -13.62 2.67 -3.23
N LEU A 31 -13.09 3.90 -3.37
CA LEU A 31 -13.62 5.09 -2.71
C LEU A 31 -15.10 5.37 -3.02
N PRO A 32 -15.62 5.15 -4.24
CA PRO A 32 -17.04 5.34 -4.54
C PRO A 32 -17.97 4.35 -3.81
N LEU A 33 -17.46 3.24 -3.27
CA LEU A 33 -18.26 2.27 -2.51
C LEU A 33 -18.62 2.80 -1.11
N ILE A 34 -17.76 3.65 -0.54
CA ILE A 34 -17.86 4.11 0.84
C ILE A 34 -19.10 4.98 1.08
N PRO A 35 -19.44 5.98 0.23
CA PRO A 35 -20.68 6.74 0.40
C PRO A 35 -21.94 5.87 0.32
N ASN A 36 -21.94 4.83 -0.52
CA ASN A 36 -23.09 3.91 -0.63
C ASN A 36 -23.26 3.11 0.66
N LEU A 37 -22.16 2.67 1.26
CA LEU A 37 -22.19 1.96 2.55
C LEU A 37 -22.65 2.89 3.67
N GLN A 38 -22.11 4.12 3.75
CA GLN A 38 -22.57 5.14 4.70
C GLN A 38 -24.07 5.41 4.59
N GLN A 39 -24.56 5.61 3.37
CA GLN A 39 -25.98 5.81 3.12
C GLN A 39 -26.82 4.62 3.59
N THR A 40 -26.34 3.39 3.37
CA THR A 40 -27.02 2.18 3.82
C THR A 40 -27.17 2.19 5.34
N TYR A 41 -26.07 2.41 6.07
CA TYR A 41 -26.07 2.50 7.53
C TYR A 41 -26.97 3.62 8.07
N HIS A 42 -27.03 4.78 7.40
CA HIS A 42 -27.91 5.90 7.79
C HIS A 42 -29.39 5.64 7.54
N GLN A 43 -29.72 4.88 6.50
CA GLN A 43 -31.10 4.51 6.18
C GLN A 43 -31.66 3.51 7.18
N VAL A 44 -30.80 2.72 7.84
CA VAL A 44 -31.20 1.78 8.87
C VAL A 44 -31.48 2.54 10.17
N GLN A 45 -32.70 3.05 10.35
CA GLN A 45 -33.19 3.63 11.61
C GLN A 45 -33.45 2.54 12.69
N GLY A 46 -32.48 1.64 12.89
CA GLY A 46 -32.56 0.56 13.87
C GLY A 46 -33.30 -0.71 13.41
N SER A 47 -33.65 -0.83 12.13
CA SER A 47 -34.19 -2.08 11.57
C SER A 47 -33.56 -2.40 10.22
N TRP A 48 -32.70 -3.42 10.21
CA TRP A 48 -32.20 -4.02 8.98
C TRP A 48 -33.34 -4.81 8.32
N THR A 49 -33.63 -4.53 7.06
CA THR A 49 -34.50 -5.38 6.23
C THR A 49 -33.63 -6.29 5.37
N PRO A 50 -34.12 -7.47 4.95
CA PRO A 50 -33.36 -8.37 4.10
C PRO A 50 -32.82 -7.69 2.83
N GLU A 51 -33.55 -6.74 2.25
CA GLU A 51 -33.11 -6.00 1.06
C GLU A 51 -31.90 -5.09 1.34
N ILE A 52 -31.91 -4.42 2.50
CA ILE A 52 -30.81 -3.53 2.94
C ILE A 52 -29.59 -4.37 3.32
N GLU A 53 -29.78 -5.49 4.02
CA GLU A 53 -28.72 -6.44 4.36
C GLU A 53 -28.04 -6.99 3.11
N ASN A 54 -28.82 -7.44 2.12
CA ASN A 54 -28.29 -7.94 0.86
C ASN A 54 -27.51 -6.85 0.10
N TYR A 55 -28.01 -5.62 0.08
CA TYR A 55 -27.32 -4.51 -0.56
C TYR A 55 -26.02 -4.13 0.16
N ALA A 56 -26.01 -4.12 1.50
CA ALA A 56 -24.79 -3.91 2.29
C ALA A 56 -23.76 -5.02 2.03
N GLU A 57 -24.21 -6.28 2.01
CA GLU A 57 -23.34 -7.43 1.74
C GLU A 57 -22.76 -7.39 0.32
N ASP A 58 -23.51 -6.93 -0.69
CA ASP A 58 -22.98 -6.70 -2.03
C ASP A 58 -21.85 -5.66 -2.04
N ILE A 59 -21.95 -4.62 -1.21
CA ILE A 59 -20.89 -3.62 -1.05
C ILE A 59 -19.69 -4.23 -0.31
N PHE A 60 -19.92 -4.97 0.78
CA PHE A 60 -18.86 -5.66 1.51
C PHE A 60 -18.11 -6.67 0.63
N SER A 61 -18.82 -7.43 -0.20
CA SER A 61 -18.20 -8.34 -1.17
C SER A 61 -17.24 -7.58 -2.09
N LYS A 62 -17.65 -6.43 -2.63
CA LYS A 62 -16.78 -5.60 -3.49
C LYS A 62 -15.58 -5.05 -2.73
N ILE A 63 -15.75 -4.65 -1.46
CA ILE A 63 -14.62 -4.20 -0.62
C ILE A 63 -13.64 -5.35 -0.37
N ARG A 64 -14.13 -6.58 -0.10
CA ARG A 64 -13.28 -7.77 0.04
C ARG A 64 -12.54 -8.09 -1.27
N ASP A 65 -13.17 -7.93 -2.42
CA ASP A 65 -12.52 -8.10 -3.73
C ASP A 65 -11.40 -7.06 -3.94
N ILE A 66 -11.61 -5.81 -3.53
CA ILE A 66 -10.58 -4.76 -3.54
C ILE A 66 -9.40 -5.16 -2.67
N LEU A 67 -9.65 -5.62 -1.43
CA LEU A 67 -8.59 -6.07 -0.51
C LEU A 67 -7.82 -7.26 -1.09
N GLN A 68 -8.48 -8.16 -1.81
CA GLN A 68 -7.81 -9.27 -2.48
C GLN A 68 -6.92 -8.79 -3.64
N HIS A 69 -7.33 -7.77 -4.40
CA HIS A 69 -6.49 -7.18 -5.44
C HIS A 69 -5.28 -6.43 -4.86
N MET A 70 -5.48 -5.73 -3.74
CA MET A 70 -4.38 -5.12 -2.98
C MET A 70 -3.39 -6.16 -2.48
N GLU A 71 -3.89 -7.27 -1.92
CA GLU A 71 -3.06 -8.39 -1.47
C GLU A 71 -2.18 -8.94 -2.59
N LYS A 72 -2.75 -9.22 -3.76
CA LYS A 72 -1.96 -9.67 -4.92
C LYS A 72 -0.84 -8.69 -5.28
N THR A 73 -1.12 -7.39 -5.19
CA THR A 73 -0.11 -6.35 -5.44
C THR A 73 1.01 -6.40 -4.40
N VAL A 74 0.67 -6.57 -3.12
CA VAL A 74 1.64 -6.70 -2.02
C VAL A 74 2.43 -8.00 -2.13
N GLU A 75 1.82 -9.11 -2.53
CA GLU A 75 2.51 -10.38 -2.79
C GLU A 75 3.58 -10.21 -3.89
N GLU A 76 3.24 -9.51 -4.97
CA GLU A 76 4.20 -9.17 -6.03
C GLU A 76 5.33 -8.26 -5.53
N MET A 77 5.04 -7.31 -4.65
CA MET A 77 6.04 -6.46 -3.99
C MET A 77 6.98 -7.27 -3.08
N MET A 78 6.44 -8.18 -2.27
CA MET A 78 7.23 -9.07 -1.40
C MET A 78 8.18 -9.94 -2.23
N ASN A 79 7.76 -10.37 -3.42
CA ASN A 79 8.64 -11.10 -4.34
C ASN A 79 9.84 -10.27 -4.86
N LEU A 80 9.76 -8.93 -4.80
CA LEU A 80 10.89 -8.06 -5.09
C LEU A 80 11.92 -8.06 -3.96
N LEU A 81 11.52 -8.25 -2.70
CA LEU A 81 12.44 -8.29 -1.56
C LEU A 81 13.44 -9.45 -1.65
N TYR A 82 13.01 -10.61 -2.15
CA TYR A 82 13.94 -11.71 -2.43
C TYR A 82 15.04 -11.31 -3.42
N GLN A 83 14.71 -10.47 -4.41
CA GLN A 83 15.70 -9.97 -5.37
C GLN A 83 16.59 -8.91 -4.71
N VAL A 84 16.04 -8.06 -3.84
CA VAL A 84 16.80 -7.08 -3.05
C VAL A 84 17.87 -7.78 -2.20
N ASP A 85 17.51 -8.83 -1.47
CA ASP A 85 18.43 -9.58 -0.62
C ASP A 85 19.61 -10.17 -1.41
N ILE A 86 19.32 -10.72 -2.60
CA ILE A 86 20.36 -11.25 -3.50
C ILE A 86 21.34 -10.14 -3.87
N TYR A 87 20.86 -8.96 -4.27
CA TYR A 87 21.73 -7.85 -4.67
C TYR A 87 22.48 -7.20 -3.51
N LEU A 88 21.91 -7.19 -2.30
CA LEU A 88 22.62 -6.72 -1.10
C LEU A 88 23.72 -7.69 -0.65
N SER A 89 23.55 -8.98 -0.90
CA SER A 89 24.55 -10.02 -0.58
C SER A 89 25.72 -10.05 -1.58
N ASP A 90 25.53 -9.53 -2.80
CA ASP A 90 26.55 -9.48 -3.83
C ASP A 90 27.44 -8.24 -3.65
N SER A 91 28.71 -8.47 -3.29
CA SER A 91 29.71 -7.42 -3.03
C SER A 91 30.18 -6.67 -4.30
N THR A 92 29.68 -7.06 -5.48
CA THR A 92 30.09 -6.49 -6.78
C THR A 92 29.20 -5.37 -7.30
N THR A 93 28.19 -4.92 -6.54
CA THR A 93 27.25 -3.88 -6.97
C THR A 93 27.96 -2.53 -7.14
N GLN A 94 28.46 -2.30 -8.37
CA GLN A 94 29.27 -1.13 -8.71
C GLN A 94 28.44 0.15 -8.58
N LEU A 95 29.01 1.14 -7.88
CA LEU A 95 28.58 2.53 -7.88
C LEU A 95 28.68 3.07 -9.31
N ALA A 96 27.58 3.04 -10.06
CA ALA A 96 27.45 3.88 -11.25
C ALA A 96 27.37 5.33 -10.79
N ALA A 97 28.13 6.24 -11.41
CA ALA A 97 28.32 7.63 -10.99
C ALA A 97 27.02 8.29 -10.47
N GLY A 98 26.97 8.58 -9.16
CA GLY A 98 25.85 9.26 -8.49
C GLY A 98 24.67 8.39 -8.05
N PHE A 99 24.69 7.08 -8.30
CA PHE A 99 23.66 6.13 -7.86
C PHE A 99 24.20 5.25 -6.73
N ASN A 100 23.51 5.25 -5.58
CA ASN A 100 23.81 4.39 -4.44
C ASN A 100 22.85 3.18 -4.43
N PRO A 101 23.29 2.00 -4.90
CA PRO A 101 22.43 0.82 -4.99
C PRO A 101 21.83 0.40 -3.66
N LYS A 102 22.58 0.56 -2.56
CA LYS A 102 22.12 0.17 -1.23
C LYS A 102 20.92 1.03 -0.80
N GLU A 103 21.04 2.34 -0.93
CA GLU A 103 19.97 3.28 -0.58
C GLU A 103 18.71 3.08 -1.45
N ALA A 104 18.89 2.79 -2.73
CA ALA A 104 17.77 2.47 -3.63
C ALA A 104 17.06 1.15 -3.22
N LEU A 105 17.82 0.15 -2.77
CA LEU A 105 17.28 -1.11 -2.27
C LEU A 105 16.63 -0.96 -0.89
N ASP A 106 17.19 -0.14 -0.02
CA ASP A 106 16.60 0.23 1.27
C ASP A 106 15.25 0.95 1.07
N HIS A 107 15.15 1.87 0.10
CA HIS A 107 13.89 2.50 -0.30
C HIS A 107 12.87 1.48 -0.82
N VAL A 108 13.28 0.51 -1.64
CA VAL A 108 12.39 -0.56 -2.10
C VAL A 108 11.85 -1.32 -0.90
N SER A 109 12.70 -1.75 0.03
CA SER A 109 12.30 -2.46 1.24
C SER A 109 11.33 -1.67 2.11
N ALA A 110 11.64 -0.40 2.39
CA ALA A 110 10.77 0.49 3.16
C ALA A 110 9.39 0.64 2.49
N SER A 111 9.37 0.86 1.17
CA SER A 111 8.13 0.97 0.40
C SER A 111 7.27 -0.28 0.52
N VAL A 112 7.84 -1.47 0.30
CA VAL A 112 7.11 -2.75 0.42
C VAL A 112 6.52 -2.92 1.82
N HIS A 113 7.29 -2.62 2.88
CA HIS A 113 6.79 -2.72 4.25
C HIS A 113 5.64 -1.75 4.53
N SER A 114 5.69 -0.51 4.03
CA SER A 114 4.58 0.44 4.19
C SER A 114 3.30 -0.04 3.52
N TYR A 115 3.36 -0.60 2.30
CA TYR A 115 2.18 -1.14 1.63
C TYR A 115 1.64 -2.41 2.29
N GLN A 116 2.53 -3.25 2.85
CA GLN A 116 2.12 -4.40 3.64
C GLN A 116 1.38 -3.96 4.92
N SER A 117 1.92 -2.97 5.64
CA SER A 117 1.27 -2.38 6.83
C SER A 117 -0.09 -1.80 6.48
N GLU A 118 -0.18 -1.03 5.38
CA GLU A 118 -1.44 -0.44 4.92
C GLU A 118 -2.49 -1.50 4.60
N LEU A 119 -2.12 -2.59 3.91
CA LEU A 119 -3.05 -3.69 3.63
C LEU A 119 -3.60 -4.31 4.92
N LEU A 120 -2.74 -4.53 5.92
CA LEU A 120 -3.15 -5.05 7.22
C LEU A 120 -4.12 -4.09 7.92
N SER A 121 -3.78 -2.80 7.95
CA SER A 121 -4.63 -1.76 8.53
C SER A 121 -6.01 -1.72 7.84
N LYS A 122 -6.09 -1.83 6.50
CA LYS A 122 -7.38 -1.87 5.79
C LYS A 122 -8.20 -3.13 6.10
N ARG A 123 -7.54 -4.27 6.31
CA ARG A 123 -8.22 -5.52 6.70
C ARG A 123 -8.79 -5.44 8.11
N GLU A 124 -8.00 -4.92 9.04
CA GLU A 124 -8.41 -4.65 10.42
C GLU A 124 -9.59 -3.68 10.43
N LEU A 125 -9.48 -2.56 9.71
CA LEU A 125 -10.56 -1.57 9.62
C LEU A 125 -11.89 -2.16 9.10
N LEU A 126 -11.84 -3.08 8.12
CA LEU A 126 -13.04 -3.80 7.67
C LEU A 126 -13.57 -4.75 8.75
N ALA A 127 -12.68 -5.48 9.42
CA ALA A 127 -13.06 -6.37 10.51
C ALA A 127 -13.74 -5.60 11.65
N ASP A 128 -13.15 -4.49 12.09
CA ASP A 128 -13.67 -3.62 13.14
C ASP A 128 -15.07 -3.11 12.82
N LEU A 129 -15.32 -2.70 11.56
CA LEU A 129 -16.66 -2.28 11.13
C LEU A 129 -17.65 -3.45 11.20
N THR A 130 -17.27 -4.63 10.71
CA THR A 130 -18.16 -5.81 10.69
C THR A 130 -18.42 -6.40 12.07
N CYS A 131 -17.51 -6.17 13.02
CA CYS A 131 -17.65 -6.54 14.43
C CYS A 131 -18.32 -5.44 15.27
N GLU A 132 -18.73 -4.33 14.65
CA GLU A 132 -19.34 -3.17 15.31
C GLU A 132 -18.43 -2.50 16.37
N GLU A 133 -17.10 -2.66 16.24
CA GLU A 133 -16.11 -2.03 17.12
C GLU A 133 -15.89 -0.55 16.77
N ILE A 134 -16.13 -0.18 15.51
CA ILE A 134 -16.09 1.19 15.01
C ILE A 134 -17.39 1.57 14.30
N THR A 135 -17.66 2.87 14.25
CA THR A 135 -18.77 3.43 13.48
C THR A 135 -18.46 3.48 11.98
N ILE A 136 -19.52 3.57 11.16
CA ILE A 136 -19.37 3.74 9.71
C ILE A 136 -18.65 5.05 9.33
N GLU A 137 -18.64 6.07 10.20
CA GLU A 137 -17.92 7.31 9.95
C GLU A 137 -16.44 7.21 10.23
N GLU A 138 -16.08 6.49 11.29
CA GLU A 138 -14.69 6.17 11.58
C GLU A 138 -14.12 5.30 10.46
N PHE A 139 -14.87 4.28 10.02
CA PHE A 139 -14.51 3.48 8.85
C PHE A 139 -14.34 4.34 7.59
N SER A 140 -15.32 5.19 7.26
CA SER A 140 -15.25 6.02 6.05
C SER A 140 -14.07 6.99 6.07
N SER A 141 -13.79 7.61 7.21
CA SER A 141 -12.68 8.54 7.38
C SER A 141 -11.34 7.83 7.19
N GLN A 142 -11.14 6.70 7.88
CA GLN A 142 -9.88 5.95 7.84
C GLN A 142 -9.68 5.18 6.52
N TRP A 143 -10.76 4.74 5.87
CA TRP A 143 -10.66 4.04 4.59
C TRP A 143 -10.15 4.95 3.49
N ARG A 144 -10.49 6.25 3.51
CA ARG A 144 -10.16 7.20 2.44
C ARG A 144 -8.68 7.58 2.37
N THR A 145 -7.91 7.35 3.42
CA THR A 145 -6.49 7.73 3.49
C THR A 145 -5.58 6.51 3.35
N LEU A 146 -4.29 6.73 3.10
CA LEU A 146 -3.26 5.67 3.11
C LEU A 146 -2.21 6.02 4.17
N ASN A 147 -2.62 5.96 5.44
CA ASN A 147 -1.86 6.51 6.58
C ASN A 147 -0.49 5.85 6.73
N GLU A 148 -0.38 4.53 6.57
CA GLU A 148 0.87 3.78 6.72
C GLU A 148 1.84 4.11 5.58
N VAL A 149 1.32 4.25 4.36
CA VAL A 149 2.10 4.69 3.20
C VAL A 149 2.58 6.14 3.36
N GLU A 150 1.73 7.03 3.87
CA GLU A 150 2.10 8.42 4.13
C GLU A 150 3.11 8.55 5.26
N ALA A 151 3.00 7.73 6.31
CA ALA A 151 3.95 7.68 7.42
C ALA A 151 5.32 7.20 6.94
N GLY A 152 5.37 6.12 6.15
CA GLY A 152 6.61 5.61 5.56
C GLY A 152 7.33 6.66 4.71
N LYS A 153 6.60 7.36 3.83
CA LYS A 153 7.17 8.45 3.01
C LYS A 153 7.75 9.59 3.83
N LYS A 154 7.13 9.95 4.95
CA LYS A 154 7.64 11.01 5.85
C LYS A 154 8.94 10.56 6.52
N GLN A 155 8.98 9.32 7.02
CA GLN A 155 10.18 8.76 7.62
C GLN A 155 11.36 8.72 6.64
N ASP A 156 11.11 8.38 5.37
CA ASP A 156 12.15 8.40 4.33
C ASP A 156 12.67 9.82 4.07
N LEU A 157 11.78 10.81 3.98
CA LEU A 157 12.16 12.21 3.76
C LEU A 157 12.94 12.81 4.94
N ASP A 158 12.54 12.50 6.17
CA ASP A 158 13.24 12.95 7.38
C ASP A 158 14.64 12.32 7.46
N SER A 159 14.76 11.03 7.13
CA SER A 159 16.05 10.33 7.08
C SER A 159 17.00 10.94 6.04
N LEU A 160 16.49 11.32 4.87
CA LEU A 160 17.26 12.03 3.84
C LEU A 160 17.68 13.42 4.31
N ALA A 161 16.77 14.17 4.94
CA ALA A 161 17.08 15.51 5.46
C ALA A 161 18.18 15.47 6.54
N ASP A 162 18.14 14.49 7.45
CA ASP A 162 19.15 14.28 8.48
C ASP A 162 20.52 13.94 7.90
N MET A 163 20.57 13.14 6.82
CA MET A 163 21.83 12.86 6.11
C MET A 163 22.43 14.11 5.49
N PHE A 164 21.62 14.97 4.86
CA PHE A 164 22.10 16.24 4.29
C PHE A 164 22.54 17.24 5.37
N ALA A 165 21.88 17.26 6.52
CA ALA A 165 22.28 18.10 7.66
C ALA A 165 23.61 17.66 8.28
N GLY A 166 23.94 16.37 8.25
CA GLY A 166 25.20 15.83 8.76
C GLY A 166 26.45 16.13 7.91
N PHE A 167 26.29 16.68 6.69
CA PHE A 167 27.39 17.11 5.82
C PHE A 167 27.69 18.62 5.90
N GLY A 168 26.91 19.39 6.67
CA GLY A 168 27.02 20.85 6.81
C GLY A 168 27.92 21.33 7.94
#